data_AF-A0A365H6C5-F1
#
_entry.id   AF-A0A365H6C5-F1
#
_cell.length_a   1.000
_cell.length_b   1.000
_cell.length_c   1.000
_cell.angle_alpha   90.00
_cell.angle_beta   90.00
_cell.angle_gamma   90.00
#
_symmetry.space_group_name_H-M   'P 1'
#
loop_
_entity.id
_entity.type
_entity.pdbx_description
1 polymer ?
#
loop_
_entity_poly.entity_id
_entity_poly.type
_entity_poly.pdbx_seq_one_letter_code
_entity_poly.pdbx_strand_id
1 'polypeptide(L)' 'MTPRTFVRHFSRRTGTSPLRLVVAQRMMAGPPLLESGALPVEGVGAAVGFESPATFRHHFARATKTSPSAYRRTFRAS' A
#
# COMPACT_ATOMS: atom_id res chain seq x y z
N MET A 1 -3.86 28.03 1.56
CA MET A 1 -3.48 27.37 2.84
C MET A 1 -2.09 26.79 2.68
N THR A 2 -1.18 26.98 3.65
CA THR A 2 0.18 26.43 3.55
C THR A 2 0.19 24.90 3.77
N PRO A 3 1.21 24.17 3.29
CA PRO A 3 1.30 22.71 3.48
C PRO A 3 1.24 22.29 4.96
N ARG A 4 1.90 23.03 5.86
CA ARG A 4 1.85 22.78 7.32
C ARG A 4 0.44 22.93 7.89
N THR A 5 -0.30 23.94 7.45
CA THR A 5 -1.68 24.16 7.92
C THR A 5 -2.62 23.07 7.39
N PHE A 6 -2.44 22.62 6.13
CA PHE A 6 -3.17 21.49 5.58
C PHE A 6 -2.95 20.22 6.40
N VAL A 7 -1.69 19.82 6.62
CA VAL A 7 -1.36 18.59 7.36
C VAL A 7 -1.95 18.63 8.77
N ARG A 8 -1.82 19.76 9.50
CA ARG A 8 -2.38 19.89 10.84
C ARG A 8 -3.90 19.78 10.83
N HIS A 9 -4.57 20.49 9.91
CA HIS A 9 -6.03 20.49 9.83
C HIS A 9 -6.59 19.13 9.44
N PHE A 10 -5.95 18.48 8.46
CA PHE A 10 -6.28 17.13 8.03
C PHE A 10 -6.14 16.14 9.19
N SER A 11 -4.97 16.10 9.85
CA SER A 11 -4.74 15.18 10.97
C SER A 11 -5.73 15.39 12.12
N ARG A 12 -6.12 16.63 12.40
CA ARG A 12 -7.16 16.93 13.41
C ARG A 12 -8.54 16.38 13.02
N ARG A 13 -8.87 16.31 11.71
CA ARG A 13 -10.16 15.81 11.22
C ARG A 13 -10.19 14.30 10.99
N THR A 14 -9.09 13.70 10.57
CA THR A 14 -9.03 12.29 10.15
C THR A 14 -8.30 11.39 11.15
N GLY A 15 -7.69 11.94 12.19
CA GLY A 15 -6.88 11.21 13.16
C GLY A 15 -5.55 10.70 12.63
N THR A 16 -5.20 11.00 11.36
CA THR A 16 -3.96 10.52 10.72
C THR A 16 -3.40 11.55 9.75
N SER A 17 -2.13 11.43 9.39
CA SER A 17 -1.54 12.34 8.39
C SER A 17 -2.02 12.00 6.97
N PRO A 18 -2.05 13.00 6.05
CA PRO A 18 -2.42 12.75 4.66
C PRO A 18 -1.62 11.61 4.01
N LEU A 19 -0.30 11.59 4.22
CA LEU A 19 0.58 10.56 3.68
C LEU A 19 0.21 9.16 4.20
N ARG A 20 -0.07 9.03 5.51
CA ARG A 20 -0.49 7.74 6.09
C ARG A 20 -1.81 7.27 5.50
N LEU A 21 -2.76 8.18 5.29
CA LEU A 21 -4.04 7.83 4.66
C LEU A 21 -3.81 7.32 3.23
N VAL A 22 -3.02 8.04 2.41
CA VAL A 22 -2.71 7.61 1.04
C VAL A 22 -2.05 6.23 1.04
N VAL A 23 -1.04 6.01 1.88
CA VAL A 23 -0.39 4.70 1.98
C VAL A 23 -1.38 3.61 2.37
N ALA A 24 -2.28 3.85 3.34
CA ALA A 24 -3.30 2.88 3.72
C ALA A 24 -4.26 2.55 2.56
N GLN A 25 -4.71 3.55 1.81
CA GLN A 25 -5.56 3.35 0.63
C GLN A 25 -4.85 2.54 -0.45
N ARG A 26 -3.58 2.84 -0.74
CA ARG A 26 -2.76 2.06 -1.67
C ARG A 26 -2.56 0.62 -1.22
N MET A 27 -2.38 0.39 0.09
CA MET A 27 -2.26 -0.96 0.65
C MET A 27 -3.56 -1.75 0.55
N MET A 28 -4.72 -1.12 0.71
CA MET A 28 -6.01 -1.81 0.54
C MET A 28 -6.26 -2.25 -0.91
N ALA A 29 -5.71 -1.55 -1.90
CA ALA A 29 -5.83 -1.91 -3.31
C ALA A 29 -4.87 -3.03 -3.77
N GLY A 30 -3.85 -3.38 -2.98
CA GLY A 30 -2.81 -4.34 -3.36
C GLY A 30 -3.22 -5.82 -3.37
N PRO A 31 -3.86 -6.35 -2.31
CA PRO A 31 -4.19 -7.77 -2.20
C PRO A 31 -4.98 -8.34 -3.40
N PRO A 32 -6.05 -7.71 -3.91
CA PRO A 32 -6.79 -8.25 -5.05
C PRO A 32 -5.92 -8.43 -6.30
N LEU A 33 -4.94 -7.54 -6.51
CA LEU A 33 -4.00 -7.63 -7.64
C LEU A 33 -3.00 -8.77 -7.46
N LEU A 34 -2.53 -9.02 -6.23
CA LEU A 34 -1.66 -10.16 -5.92
C LEU A 34 -2.40 -11.49 -6.07
N GLU A 35 -3.66 -11.54 -5.61
CA GLU A 35 -4.54 -12.70 -5.70
C GLU A 35 -4.85 -13.06 -7.17
N SER A 36 -5.17 -12.07 -8.00
CA SER A 36 -5.39 -12.30 -9.45
C SER A 36 -4.16 -12.91 -10.14
N GLY A 37 -2.96 -12.59 -9.64
CA GLY A 37 -1.69 -13.02 -10.22
C GLY A 37 -1.42 -12.52 -11.65
N ALA A 38 -2.19 -11.56 -12.15
CA ALA A 38 -2.03 -11.01 -13.50
C ALA A 38 -0.73 -10.18 -13.67
N LEU A 39 -0.24 -9.59 -12.58
CA LEU A 39 0.97 -8.77 -12.57
C LEU A 39 2.09 -9.43 -11.76
N PRO A 40 3.38 -9.20 -12.09
CA PRO A 40 4.47 -9.45 -11.15
C PRO A 40 4.34 -8.55 -9.91
N VAL A 41 5.03 -8.89 -8.81
CA VAL A 41 4.94 -8.15 -7.54
C VAL A 41 5.32 -6.67 -7.70
N GLU A 42 6.33 -6.38 -8.53
CA GLU A 42 6.76 -5.04 -8.89
C GLU A 42 5.66 -4.27 -9.62
N GLY A 43 4.98 -4.94 -10.56
CA GLY A 43 3.86 -4.40 -11.33
C GLY A 43 2.67 -4.04 -10.43
N VAL A 44 2.40 -4.84 -9.39
CA VAL A 44 1.39 -4.50 -8.38
C VAL A 44 1.77 -3.22 -7.63
N GLY A 45 3.03 -3.08 -7.23
CA GLY A 45 3.52 -1.88 -6.54
C GLY A 45 3.30 -0.61 -7.36
N ALA A 46 3.63 -0.65 -8.65
CA ALA A 46 3.39 0.46 -9.57
C ALA A 46 1.88 0.72 -9.78
N ALA A 47 1.07 -0.33 -9.95
CA ALA A 47 -0.37 -0.21 -10.17
C ALA A 47 -1.11 0.44 -8.99
N VAL A 48 -0.65 0.21 -7.75
CA VAL A 48 -1.20 0.88 -6.56
C VAL A 48 -0.48 2.19 -6.21
N GLY A 49 0.40 2.69 -7.09
CA GLY A 49 0.98 4.03 -6.99
C GLY A 49 2.25 4.16 -6.15
N PHE A 50 3.01 3.09 -5.91
CA PHE A 50 4.37 3.20 -5.37
C PHE A 50 5.38 3.36 -6.50
N GLU A 51 6.25 4.35 -6.38
CA GLU A 51 7.35 4.59 -7.32
C GLU A 51 8.43 3.51 -7.22
N SER A 52 8.63 2.95 -6.02
CA SER A 52 9.64 1.92 -5.76
C SER A 52 9.01 0.60 -5.30
N PRO A 53 9.36 -0.53 -5.94
CA PRO A 53 8.97 -1.85 -5.47
C PRO A 53 9.43 -2.15 -4.03
N ALA A 54 10.57 -1.58 -3.59
CA ALA A 54 11.05 -1.75 -2.22
C ALA A 54 10.12 -1.07 -1.21
N THR A 55 9.65 0.15 -1.53
CA THR A 55 8.70 0.89 -0.70
C THR A 55 7.36 0.19 -0.61
N PHE A 56 6.86 -0.35 -1.73
CA PHE A 56 5.65 -1.19 -1.73
C PHE A 56 5.82 -2.40 -0.79
N ARG A 57 6.90 -3.18 -0.96
CA ARG A 57 7.18 -4.35 -0.11
C ARG A 57 7.28 -4.01 1.36
N HIS A 58 7.95 -2.90 1.70
CA HIS A 58 8.08 -2.43 3.07
C HIS A 58 6.71 -2.13 3.71
N HIS A 59 5.87 -1.35 3.03
CA HIS A 59 4.54 -1.02 3.57
C HIS A 59 3.62 -2.24 3.62
N PHE A 60 3.68 -3.10 2.60
CA PHE A 60 2.88 -4.32 2.55
C PHE A 60 3.23 -5.24 3.72
N ALA A 61 4.52 -5.54 3.93
CA ALA A 61 4.95 -6.39 5.03
C ALA A 61 4.59 -5.82 6.41
N ARG A 62 4.64 -4.49 6.58
CA ARG A 62 4.20 -3.86 7.83
C ARG A 62 2.70 -4.01 8.08
N ALA A 63 1.89 -3.93 7.02
CA ALA A 63 0.43 -4.00 7.08
C ALA A 63 -0.09 -5.43 7.23
N THR A 64 0.47 -6.40 6.48
CA THR A 64 -0.05 -7.78 6.38
C THR A 64 0.76 -8.80 7.17
N LYS A 65 1.91 -8.41 7.74
CA LYS A 65 2.87 -9.29 8.42
C LYS A 65 3.48 -10.38 7.53
N THR A 66 3.38 -10.24 6.20
CA THR A 66 3.99 -11.16 5.22
C THR A 66 4.49 -10.41 4.00
N SER A 67 5.40 -11.00 3.22
CA SER A 67 5.85 -10.39 1.97
C SER A 67 4.79 -10.53 0.87
N PRO A 68 4.73 -9.63 -0.13
CA PRO A 68 3.81 -9.77 -1.25
C PRO A 68 3.94 -11.11 -2.00
N SER A 69 5.18 -11.61 -2.15
CA SER A 69 5.45 -12.88 -2.82
C SER A 69 4.95 -14.08 -2.01
N ALA A 70 5.15 -14.05 -0.69
CA ALA A 70 4.64 -15.09 0.20
C ALA A 70 3.11 -15.06 0.27
N TYR A 71 2.52 -13.87 0.38
CA TYR A 71 1.06 -13.67 0.30
C TYR A 71 0.49 -14.23 -0.99
N ARG A 72 1.02 -13.86 -2.16
CA ARG A 72 0.56 -14.40 -3.45
C ARG A 72 0.65 -15.92 -3.53
N ARG A 73 1.66 -16.53 -2.90
CA ARG A 73 1.83 -17.99 -2.89
C ARG A 73 0.71 -18.69 -2.14
N THR A 74 0.17 -18.12 -1.06
CA THR A 74 -0.93 -18.74 -0.30
C THR A 74 -2.22 -18.84 -1.11
N PHE A 75 -2.45 -17.92 -2.05
CA PHE A 75 -3.65 -17.91 -2.90
C PHE A 75 -3.50 -18.66 -4.23
N ARG A 76 -2.26 -18.95 -4.65
CA ARG A 76 -1.97 -19.74 -5.86
C ARG A 76 -1.86 -21.24 -5.62
N ALA A 77 -1.81 -21.66 -4.35
CA ALA A 77 -1.75 -23.07 -3.96
C ALA A 77 -3.15 -23.69 -3.76
N SER A 78 -4.20 -22.99 -4.16
CA SER A 78 -5.60 -23.44 -4.21
C SER A 78 -6.05 -23.50 -5.66
#